data_AF-A0A382Z7B5-F1
#
_entry.id   AF-A0A382Z7B5-F1
#
_cell.length_a   1.000
_cell.length_b   1.000
_cell.length_c   1.000
_cell.angle_alpha   90.00
_cell.angle_beta   90.00
_cell.angle_gamma   90.00
#
_symmetry.space_group_name_H-M   'P 1'
#
loop_
_entity.id
_entity.type
_entity.pdbx_description
1 polymer ?
#
loop_
_entity_poly.entity_id
_entity_poly.type
_entity_poly.pdbx_seq_one_letter_code
_entity_poly.pdbx_strand_id
1 'polypeptide(L)'
;NGGLLQSHLMYYDIERRRPGLPEGMAARVERVDDQSVDVVLVNTDDVHGHLLLLQAGAFGEHSFTGGSAQTDDVTSQVGVNDRHLSVDLGPGAQTRLHLQIRRFAHRPCYDGPDWERITGV
;
A
#
# COMPACT_ATOMS: atom_id res chain seq x y z
N ASN A 1 -20.57 -13.14 -14.58
CA ASN A 1 -19.84 -12.39 -13.53
C ASN A 1 -18.41 -12.20 -13.99
N GLY A 2 -18.13 -11.12 -14.74
CA GLY A 2 -16.81 -10.86 -15.35
C GLY A 2 -16.38 -9.39 -15.22
N GLY A 3 -16.82 -8.74 -14.13
CA GLY A 3 -16.47 -7.34 -13.85
C GLY A 3 -15.05 -7.19 -13.28
N LEU A 4 -14.64 -5.95 -13.06
CA LEU A 4 -13.34 -5.63 -12.46
C LEU A 4 -13.22 -6.25 -11.05
N LEU A 5 -12.05 -6.82 -10.76
CA LEU A 5 -11.67 -7.27 -9.42
C LEU A 5 -11.90 -6.15 -8.41
N GLN A 6 -12.71 -6.42 -7.39
CA GLN A 6 -12.93 -5.48 -6.29
C GLN A 6 -11.90 -5.76 -5.18
N SER A 7 -10.90 -4.90 -5.06
CA SER A 7 -9.92 -4.91 -3.96
C SER A 7 -9.72 -3.50 -3.43
N HIS A 8 -9.38 -3.35 -2.15
CA HIS A 8 -9.06 -2.05 -1.56
C HIS A 8 -7.58 -1.68 -1.78
N LEU A 9 -6.72 -2.69 -1.93
CA LEU A 9 -5.28 -2.52 -2.05
C LEU A 9 -4.71 -3.39 -3.19
N MET A 10 -3.65 -2.88 -3.80
CA MET A 10 -2.70 -3.66 -4.60
C MET A 10 -1.28 -3.33 -4.13
N TYR A 11 -0.43 -4.34 -4.00
CA TYR A 11 0.96 -4.18 -3.57
C TYR A 11 1.89 -4.20 -4.77
N TYR A 12 2.96 -3.43 -4.71
CA TYR A 12 4.03 -3.47 -5.69
C TYR A 12 5.41 -3.48 -5.05
N ASP A 13 6.28 -4.27 -5.66
CA ASP A 13 7.71 -4.31 -5.44
C ASP A 13 8.32 -3.20 -6.32
N ILE A 14 8.67 -2.07 -5.69
CA ILE A 14 9.18 -0.87 -6.37
C ILE A 14 10.55 -1.16 -6.98
N GLU A 15 11.41 -1.88 -6.25
CA GLU A 15 12.77 -2.18 -6.68
C GLU A 15 12.78 -3.06 -7.93
N ARG A 16 11.93 -4.09 -7.96
CA ARG A 16 11.80 -4.99 -9.12
C ARG A 16 10.73 -4.54 -10.11
N ARG A 17 10.10 -3.38 -9.89
CA ARG A 17 9.11 -2.72 -10.75
C ARG A 17 7.99 -3.66 -11.21
N ARG A 18 7.40 -4.40 -10.27
CA ARG A 18 6.38 -5.42 -10.57
C ARG A 18 5.25 -5.47 -9.54
N PRO A 19 4.07 -6.00 -9.93
CA PRO A 19 3.01 -6.32 -8.97
C PRO A 19 3.44 -7.39 -7.97
N GLY A 20 2.92 -7.29 -6.75
CA GLY A 20 3.22 -8.20 -5.64
C GLY A 20 4.08 -7.54 -4.56
N LEU A 21 4.23 -8.22 -3.43
CA LEU A 21 5.13 -7.76 -2.36
C LEU A 21 6.60 -7.95 -2.78
N PRO A 22 7.51 -7.11 -2.27
CA PRO A 22 8.93 -7.44 -2.27
C PRO A 22 9.19 -8.81 -1.64
N GLU A 23 10.30 -9.44 -2.04
CA GLU A 23 10.77 -10.63 -1.34
C GLU A 23 11.18 -10.28 0.09
N GLY A 24 10.94 -11.17 1.04
CA GLY A 24 11.17 -10.88 2.46
C GLY A 24 10.07 -10.04 3.11
N MET A 25 9.00 -9.70 2.40
CA MET A 25 7.87 -8.96 2.94
C MET A 25 6.58 -9.79 3.04
N ALA A 26 5.81 -9.53 4.09
CA ALA A 26 4.49 -10.11 4.29
C ALA A 26 3.44 -9.02 4.57
N ALA A 27 2.19 -9.30 4.17
CA ALA A 27 1.04 -8.44 4.47
C ALA A 27 -0.09 -9.27 5.08
N ARG A 28 -0.68 -8.77 6.16
CA ARG A 28 -1.88 -9.33 6.79
C ARG A 28 -2.96 -8.27 6.81
N VAL A 29 -4.03 -8.51 6.05
CA VAL A 29 -5.23 -7.68 6.10
C VAL A 29 -6.05 -8.07 7.32
N GLU A 30 -6.40 -7.09 8.15
CA GLU A 30 -7.16 -7.32 9.39
C GLU A 30 -8.62 -6.90 9.27
N ARG A 31 -8.90 -5.82 8.55
CA ARG A 31 -10.25 -5.28 8.36
C ARG A 31 -10.36 -4.58 7.02
N VAL A 32 -11.53 -4.69 6.40
CA VAL A 32 -11.88 -4.03 5.14
C VAL A 32 -13.31 -3.54 5.24
N ASP A 33 -13.47 -2.23 5.17
CA ASP A 33 -14.76 -1.55 5.22
C ASP A 33 -14.86 -0.57 4.03
N ASP A 34 -16.03 -0.02 3.77
CA ASP A 34 -16.27 0.87 2.62
C ASP A 34 -15.46 2.18 2.62
N GLN A 35 -14.93 2.57 3.78
CA GLN A 35 -14.15 3.79 3.99
C GLN A 35 -12.72 3.56 4.44
N SER A 36 -12.32 2.31 4.74
CA SER A 36 -10.97 2.07 5.27
C SER A 36 -10.49 0.63 5.08
N VAL A 37 -9.18 0.45 5.13
CA VAL A 37 -8.51 -0.85 5.20
C VAL A 37 -7.46 -0.84 6.30
N ASP A 38 -7.46 -1.90 7.11
CA ASP A 38 -6.43 -2.13 8.12
C ASP A 38 -5.51 -3.25 7.64
N VAL A 39 -4.22 -2.96 7.55
CA VAL A 39 -3.20 -3.90 7.09
C VAL A 39 -1.97 -3.83 7.97
N VAL A 40 -1.44 -4.99 8.35
CA VAL A 40 -0.12 -5.13 8.97
C VAL A 40 0.87 -5.50 7.88
N LEU A 41 1.95 -4.75 7.80
CA LEU A 41 3.10 -5.02 6.93
C LEU A 41 4.28 -5.44 7.79
N VAL A 42 4.97 -6.49 7.36
CA VAL A 42 6.12 -7.06 8.07
C VAL A 42 7.27 -7.22 7.11
N ASN A 43 8.42 -6.67 7.47
CA ASN A 43 9.71 -7.02 6.90
C ASN A 43 10.30 -8.20 7.70
N THR A 44 10.49 -9.34 7.03
CA THR A 44 11.06 -10.57 7.59
C THR A 44 12.56 -10.72 7.31
N ASP A 45 13.17 -9.78 6.58
CA ASP A 45 14.62 -9.69 6.43
C ASP A 45 15.20 -8.95 7.65
N ASP A 46 16.09 -9.61 8.39
CA ASP A 46 16.73 -9.07 9.59
C ASP A 46 17.95 -8.17 9.28
N VAL A 47 18.31 -8.03 8.00
CA VAL A 47 19.51 -7.30 7.53
C VAL A 47 19.15 -6.11 6.66
N HIS A 48 18.20 -6.24 5.73
CA HIS A 48 17.88 -5.20 4.76
C HIS A 48 16.52 -4.54 5.04
N GLY A 49 16.44 -3.24 4.79
CA GLY A 49 15.15 -2.54 4.70
C GLY A 49 14.49 -2.79 3.34
N HIS A 50 13.17 -2.67 3.28
CA HIS A 50 12.41 -2.81 2.05
C HIS A 50 11.42 -1.66 1.86
N LEU A 51 11.36 -1.20 0.62
CA LEU A 51 10.39 -0.22 0.14
C LEU A 51 9.32 -0.92 -0.70
N LEU A 52 8.04 -0.70 -0.36
CA LEU A 52 6.91 -1.17 -1.16
C LEU A 52 5.93 -0.04 -1.47
N LEU A 53 5.21 -0.19 -2.57
CA LEU A 53 4.10 0.70 -2.93
C LEU A 53 2.77 0.02 -2.63
N LEU A 54 1.89 0.73 -1.96
CA LEU A 54 0.46 0.43 -1.90
C LEU A 54 -0.26 1.27 -2.96
N GLN A 55 -1.15 0.64 -3.71
CA GLN A 55 -2.13 1.33 -4.54
C GLN A 55 -3.53 1.16 -3.96
N ALA A 56 -4.31 2.23 -3.93
CA ALA A 56 -5.71 2.21 -3.57
C ALA A 56 -6.54 1.63 -4.75
N GLY A 57 -7.10 0.44 -4.57
CA GLY A 57 -7.81 -0.28 -5.62
C GLY A 57 -6.90 -1.15 -6.51
N ALA A 58 -7.47 -2.22 -7.07
CA ALA A 58 -6.75 -3.08 -8.01
C ALA A 58 -6.36 -2.35 -9.31
N PHE A 59 -7.14 -1.35 -9.70
CA PHE A 59 -7.02 -0.58 -10.93
C PHE A 59 -6.78 0.93 -10.67
N GLY A 60 -6.34 1.28 -9.46
CA GLY A 60 -6.10 2.67 -9.05
C GLY A 60 -7.38 3.51 -8.98
N GLU A 61 -8.54 2.87 -8.89
CA GLU A 61 -9.85 3.52 -8.92
C GLU A 61 -10.24 4.14 -7.57
N HIS A 62 -9.50 3.86 -6.50
CA HIS A 62 -9.68 4.46 -5.18
C HIS A 62 -8.57 5.49 -4.91
N SER A 63 -8.76 6.31 -3.89
CA SER A 63 -7.75 7.25 -3.41
C SER A 63 -7.59 7.09 -1.91
N PHE A 64 -6.35 7.08 -1.42
CA PHE A 64 -6.08 7.25 0.00
C PHE A 64 -6.39 8.68 0.38
N THR A 65 -7.09 8.88 1.50
CA THR A 65 -7.46 10.22 1.98
C THR A 65 -6.82 10.58 3.32
N GLY A 66 -6.06 9.65 3.90
CA GLY A 66 -5.44 9.79 5.20
C GLY A 66 -5.30 8.45 5.91
N GLY A 67 -4.83 8.48 7.14
CA GLY A 67 -4.70 7.28 7.96
C GLY A 67 -3.73 7.46 9.11
N SER A 68 -3.35 6.34 9.71
CA SER A 68 -2.32 6.27 10.73
C SER A 68 -1.45 5.04 10.55
N ALA A 69 -0.17 5.18 10.89
CA ALA A 69 0.77 4.08 11.00
C ALA A 69 1.12 3.89 12.47
N GLN A 70 1.09 2.65 12.95
CA GLN A 70 1.54 2.26 14.27
C GLN A 70 2.76 1.34 14.11
N THR A 71 3.90 1.79 14.62
CA THR A 71 5.15 1.04 14.69
C THR A 71 5.55 1.00 16.16
N ASP A 72 5.68 -0.20 16.71
CA ASP A 72 5.80 -0.42 18.15
C ASP A 72 4.68 0.31 18.92
N ASP A 73 5.03 1.13 19.91
CA ASP A 73 4.11 1.93 20.71
C ASP A 73 3.88 3.35 20.15
N VAL A 74 4.43 3.66 18.97
CA VAL A 74 4.35 4.98 18.35
C VAL A 74 3.32 4.98 17.23
N THR A 75 2.34 5.88 17.33
CA THR A 75 1.37 6.12 16.26
C THR A 75 1.63 7.47 15.59
N SER A 76 1.76 7.48 14.26
CA SER A 76 1.91 8.67 13.44
C SER A 76 0.75 8.81 12.45
N GLN A 77 0.37 10.04 12.12
CA GLN A 77 -0.64 10.30 11.10
C GLN A 77 -0.01 10.21 9.71
N VAL A 78 -0.72 9.60 8.76
CA VAL A 78 -0.30 9.49 7.36
C VAL A 78 -1.19 10.41 6.54
N GLY A 79 -0.64 11.55 6.12
CA GLY A 79 -1.32 12.47 5.21
C GLY A 79 -1.13 12.02 3.77
N VAL A 80 -2.15 11.43 3.14
CA VAL A 80 -2.12 11.00 1.73
C VAL A 80 -3.39 11.49 1.05
N ASN A 81 -3.26 12.04 -0.15
CA ASN A 81 -4.37 12.40 -1.03
C ASN A 81 -4.03 11.98 -2.46
N ASP A 82 -3.66 10.71 -2.62
CA ASP A 82 -3.20 10.12 -3.87
C ASP A 82 -3.64 8.65 -3.95
N ARG A 83 -3.54 8.04 -5.13
CA ARG A 83 -3.81 6.62 -5.40
C ARG A 83 -2.66 5.72 -4.94
N HIS A 84 -1.49 6.28 -4.63
CA HIS A 84 -0.30 5.54 -4.23
C HIS A 84 0.24 6.01 -2.88
N LEU A 85 0.75 5.07 -2.09
CA LEU A 85 1.43 5.31 -0.82
C LEU A 85 2.68 4.43 -0.75
N SER A 86 3.86 5.05 -0.65
CA SER A 86 5.12 4.34 -0.41
C SER A 86 5.28 4.08 1.09
N VAL A 87 5.74 2.89 1.44
CA VAL A 87 6.05 2.51 2.82
C VAL A 87 7.47 1.96 2.85
N ASP A 88 8.28 2.51 3.75
CA ASP A 88 9.66 2.09 3.98
C ASP A 88 9.71 1.39 5.34
N LEU A 89 10.17 0.13 5.36
CA LEU A 89 10.33 -0.65 6.58
C LEU A 89 11.79 -1.08 6.72
N GLY A 90 12.38 -0.71 7.85
CA GLY A 90 13.70 -1.19 8.23
C GLY A 90 13.74 -2.71 8.46
N PRO A 91 14.95 -3.27 8.68
CA PRO A 91 15.14 -4.69 8.92
C PRO A 91 14.33 -5.19 10.12
N GLY A 92 13.68 -6.34 10.00
CA GLY A 92 12.86 -6.95 11.06
C GLY A 92 11.67 -6.13 11.54
N ALA A 93 11.35 -5.03 10.86
CA ALA A 93 10.32 -4.08 11.31
C ALA A 93 8.92 -4.50 10.87
N GLN A 94 7.93 -4.08 11.64
CA GLN A 94 6.52 -4.18 11.26
C GLN A 94 5.80 -2.85 11.48
N THR A 95 4.74 -2.62 10.72
CA THR A 95 3.83 -1.50 10.97
C THR A 95 2.39 -1.91 10.72
N ARG A 96 1.48 -1.42 11.57
CA ARG A 96 0.03 -1.53 11.37
C ARG A 96 -0.47 -0.23 10.77
N LEU A 97 -1.05 -0.32 9.59
CA LEU A 97 -1.64 0.80 8.89
C LEU A 97 -3.16 0.75 9.02
N HIS A 98 -3.75 1.87 9.44
CA HIS A 98 -5.16 2.17 9.21
C HIS A 98 -5.22 3.19 8.08
N LEU A 99 -5.71 2.78 6.91
CA LEU A 99 -5.76 3.63 5.72
C LEU A 99 -7.21 3.99 5.39
N GLN A 100 -7.52 5.29 5.38
CA GLN A 100 -8.80 5.81 4.95
C GLN A 100 -8.81 5.92 3.42
N ILE A 101 -9.92 5.55 2.81
CA ILE A 101 -10.07 5.54 1.36
C ILE A 101 -11.35 6.24 0.90
N ARG A 102 -11.27 6.89 -0.25
CA ARG A 102 -12.43 7.26 -1.07
C ARG A 102 -12.54 6.29 -2.24
N ARG A 103 -13.58 5.46 -2.21
CA ARG A 103 -13.86 4.50 -3.28
C ARG A 103 -14.32 5.21 -4.55
N PHE A 104 -13.92 4.67 -5.70
CA PHE A 104 -14.30 5.13 -7.04
C PHE A 104 -14.01 6.61 -7.31
N ALA A 105 -12.92 7.14 -6.74
CA ALA A 105 -12.48 8.52 -6.95
C ALA A 105 -11.89 8.75 -8.35
N HIS A 106 -11.45 7.68 -9.02
CA HIS A 106 -10.80 7.73 -10.33
C HIS A 106 -11.42 6.73 -11.30
N ARG A 107 -11.19 6.95 -12.60
CA ARG A 107 -11.53 5.96 -13.63
C ARG A 107 -10.58 4.76 -13.50
N PRO A 108 -11.09 3.51 -13.36
CA PRO A 108 -10.24 2.33 -13.32
C PRO A 108 -9.36 2.22 -14.55
N CYS A 109 -8.10 1.83 -14.37
CA CYS A 109 -7.16 1.58 -15.46
C CYS A 109 -6.30 0.33 -15.21
N TYR A 110 -5.85 -0.29 -16.30
CA TYR A 110 -4.86 -1.39 -16.26
C TYR A 110 -3.42 -0.89 -16.16
N ASP A 111 -3.21 0.43 -16.21
CA ASP A 111 -1.89 1.02 -16.06
C ASP A 111 -1.35 0.74 -14.66
N GLY A 112 -0.12 0.21 -14.62
CA GLY A 112 0.63 0.10 -13.39
C GLY A 112 1.06 1.48 -12.84
N PRO A 113 1.80 1.48 -11.73
CA PRO A 113 2.43 2.69 -11.22
C PRO A 113 3.44 3.24 -12.24
N ASP A 114 3.56 4.57 -12.31
CA ASP A 114 4.61 5.23 -13.07
C ASP A 114 5.92 5.15 -12.28
N TRP A 115 6.76 4.17 -12.61
CA TRP A 115 7.98 3.87 -11.85
C TRP A 115 8.96 5.03 -11.81
N GLU A 116 9.10 5.78 -12.90
CA GLU A 116 10.02 6.92 -12.99
C GLU A 116 9.56 8.01 -12.01
N ARG A 117 8.27 8.38 -12.08
CA ARG A 117 7.68 9.36 -11.19
C ARG A 117 7.74 8.95 -9.71
N ILE A 118 7.56 7.66 -9.41
CA ILE A 118 7.53 7.15 -8.03
C ILE A 118 8.92 6.99 -7.43
N THR A 119 9.93 6.63 -8.24
CA THR A 119 11.31 6.47 -7.77
C THR A 119 12.13 7.77 -7.83
N GLY A 120 11.60 8.82 -8.46
CA GLY A 120 12.26 10.13 -8.55
C GLY A 120 13.45 10.15 -9.52
N VAL A 121 13.47 9.24 -10.50
CA VAL A 121 14.50 9.11 -11.55
C VAL A 121 13.97 9.67 -12.86
#